data_AF-A0AAV6X6X7-F1
#
_entry.id   AF-A0AAV6X6X7-F1
#
_cell.length_a   1.000
_cell.length_b   1.000
_cell.length_c   1.000
_cell.angle_alpha   90.00
_cell.angle_beta   90.00
_cell.angle_gamma   90.00
#
_symmetry.space_group_name_H-M   'P 1'
#
loop_
_entity.id
_entity.type
_entity.pdbx_description
1 polymer ?
#
loop_
_entity_poly.entity_id
_entity_poly.type
_entity_poly.pdbx_seq_one_letter_code
_entity_poly.pdbx_strand_id
1 'polypeptide(L)'
;MVLSNSPTVKADLVVTVIWGKDNQLGFSRPGDDSWTEMASWDGTFSDIIYHNGMLYALDVNRRVLEIFEIDLKGGSHEEVENLGNKALFLGHDASFCIELSTWNEIKPNCIFG
;
A
#
# COMPACT_ATOMS: atom_id res chain seq x y z
N MET A 1 14.29 -37.31 8.44
CA MET A 1 14.11 -35.86 8.22
C MET A 1 13.47 -35.73 6.85
N VAL A 2 12.15 -35.54 6.80
CA VAL A 2 11.39 -35.43 5.55
C VAL A 2 10.91 -33.99 5.50
N LEU A 3 11.45 -33.21 4.56
CA LEU A 3 10.90 -31.90 4.23
C LEU A 3 9.64 -32.15 3.41
N SER A 4 8.47 -32.04 4.05
CA SER A 4 7.20 -32.10 3.34
C SER A 4 7.10 -30.85 2.45
N ASN A 5 7.40 -31.03 1.17
CA ASN A 5 7.08 -30.09 0.11
C ASN A 5 5.55 -30.09 -0.07
N SER A 6 4.85 -29.24 0.67
CA SER A 6 3.44 -28.93 0.44
C SER A 6 3.38 -27.82 -0.63
N PRO A 7 2.76 -28.05 -1.80
CA PRO A 7 2.55 -27.00 -2.81
C PRO A 7 1.28 -26.22 -2.43
N THR A 8 1.31 -25.53 -1.30
CA THR A 8 0.12 -24.84 -0.79
C THR A 8 0.51 -23.42 -0.45
N VAL A 9 0.26 -22.52 -1.41
CA VAL A 9 0.44 -21.06 -1.33
C VAL A 9 1.88 -20.69 -0.99
N LYS A 10 2.72 -20.46 -2.01
CA LYS A 10 3.76 -19.43 -1.83
C LYS A 10 2.97 -18.21 -1.39
N ALA A 11 3.16 -17.77 -0.15
CA ALA A 11 2.63 -16.47 0.23
C ALA A 11 3.15 -15.50 -0.83
N ASP A 12 2.24 -14.86 -1.56
CA ASP A 12 2.55 -13.78 -2.49
C ASP A 12 2.92 -12.56 -1.64
N LEU A 13 3.99 -12.72 -0.87
CA LEU A 13 4.54 -11.68 -0.02
C LEU A 13 5.13 -10.65 -0.97
N VAL A 14 4.70 -9.42 -0.82
CA VAL A 14 5.34 -8.27 -1.43
C VAL A 14 5.81 -7.39 -0.28
N VAL A 15 7.09 -7.05 -0.31
CA VAL A 15 7.61 -5.97 0.52
C VAL A 15 7.59 -4.71 -0.32
N THR A 16 6.92 -3.66 0.17
CA THR A 16 6.95 -2.34 -0.45
C THR A 16 7.59 -1.35 0.52
N VAL A 17 8.43 -0.47 -0.01
CA VAL A 17 9.18 0.53 0.77
C VAL A 17 9.13 1.88 0.09
N ILE A 18 9.14 2.93 0.91
CA ILE A 18 9.51 4.27 0.47
C ILE A 18 11.03 4.37 0.53
N TRP A 19 11.66 4.82 -0.56
CA TRP A 19 13.12 4.84 -0.66
C TRP A 19 13.66 6.04 -1.45
N GLY A 20 14.96 6.27 -1.32
CA GLY A 20 15.68 7.29 -2.07
C GLY A 20 15.43 8.71 -1.58
N LYS A 21 16.03 9.69 -2.27
CA LYS A 21 15.92 11.12 -1.93
C LYS A 21 14.54 11.69 -2.25
N ASP A 22 13.90 11.13 -3.25
CA ASP A 22 12.61 11.61 -3.77
C ASP A 22 11.41 10.84 -3.18
N ASN A 23 11.67 10.00 -2.16
CA ASN A 23 10.71 9.10 -1.52
C ASN A 23 9.83 8.36 -2.55
N GLN A 24 10.47 7.67 -3.48
CA GLN A 24 9.78 6.84 -4.45
C GLN A 24 9.32 5.53 -3.80
N LEU A 25 8.49 4.75 -4.51
CA LEU A 25 8.12 3.41 -4.07
C LEU A 25 8.95 2.35 -4.79
N GLY A 26 9.50 1.44 -4.00
CA GLY A 26 10.11 0.21 -4.48
C GLY A 26 9.37 -0.99 -3.91
N PHE A 27 9.32 -2.09 -4.66
CA PHE A 27 8.81 -3.36 -4.16
C PHE A 27 9.75 -4.53 -4.47
N SER A 28 9.62 -5.62 -3.70
CA SER A 28 10.36 -6.86 -3.89
C SER A 28 9.55 -8.07 -3.43
N ARG A 29 9.68 -9.19 -4.12
CA ARG A 29 9.02 -10.48 -3.80
C ARG A 29 10.04 -11.51 -3.32
N PRO A 30 9.62 -12.55 -2.56
CA PRO A 30 10.48 -13.67 -2.22
C PRO A 30 11.09 -14.33 -3.46
N GLY A 31 12.40 -14.24 -3.58
CA GLY A 31 13.18 -14.79 -4.69
C GLY A 31 13.66 -13.74 -5.68
N ASP A 32 13.18 -12.50 -5.59
CA ASP A 32 13.78 -11.37 -6.31
C ASP A 32 15.14 -11.03 -5.68
N ASP A 33 16.11 -10.74 -6.52
CA ASP A 33 17.48 -10.37 -6.19
C ASP A 33 17.72 -8.86 -6.18
N SER A 34 16.70 -8.07 -6.54
CA SER A 34 16.72 -6.60 -6.51
C SER A 34 15.34 -6.00 -6.22
N TRP A 35 15.32 -4.71 -5.89
CA TRP A 35 14.09 -3.92 -5.79
C TRP A 35 13.65 -3.45 -7.17
N THR A 36 12.35 -3.49 -7.43
CA THR A 36 11.73 -2.91 -8.64
C THR A 36 11.09 -1.58 -8.29
N GLU A 37 11.41 -0.53 -9.05
CA GLU A 37 10.77 0.77 -8.93
C GLU A 37 9.33 0.70 -9.46
N MET A 38 8.37 1.25 -8.72
CA MET A 38 7.01 1.40 -9.24
C MET A 38 6.91 2.54 -10.25
N ALA A 39 5.93 2.43 -11.16
CA ALA A 39 5.75 3.37 -12.26
C ALA A 39 5.61 4.83 -11.78
N SER A 40 5.86 5.76 -12.70
CA SER A 40 6.02 7.19 -12.44
C SER A 40 4.81 7.83 -11.76
N TRP A 41 4.99 8.25 -10.51
CA TRP A 41 4.13 9.20 -9.80
C TRP A 41 4.83 10.57 -9.77
N ASP A 42 4.09 11.66 -9.90
CA ASP A 42 4.66 13.02 -9.91
C ASP A 42 4.88 13.61 -8.50
N GLY A 43 4.47 12.88 -7.45
CA GLY A 43 4.60 13.29 -6.06
C GLY A 43 5.69 12.54 -5.29
N THR A 44 5.95 13.03 -4.08
CA THR A 44 6.88 12.46 -3.10
C THR A 44 6.08 11.72 -2.04
N PHE A 45 6.28 10.41 -1.88
CA PHE A 45 5.53 9.63 -0.89
C PHE A 45 5.96 9.98 0.54
N SER A 46 5.01 10.02 1.45
CA SER A 46 5.21 10.28 2.88
C SER A 46 4.89 9.05 3.73
N ASP A 47 3.98 8.19 3.27
CA ASP A 47 3.52 7.04 4.02
C ASP A 47 2.93 5.94 3.11
N ILE A 48 2.90 4.71 3.62
CA ILE A 48 2.27 3.56 2.98
C ILE A 48 1.45 2.75 3.99
N ILE A 49 0.24 2.37 3.60
CA ILE A 49 -0.68 1.60 4.43
C ILE A 49 -1.14 0.38 3.66
N TYR A 50 -0.91 -0.81 4.22
CA TYR A 50 -1.43 -2.06 3.65
C TYR A 50 -2.69 -2.50 4.39
N HIS A 51 -3.77 -2.76 3.66
CA HIS A 51 -5.04 -3.18 4.23
C HIS A 51 -5.84 -4.03 3.25
N ASN A 52 -6.30 -5.21 3.69
CA ASN A 52 -7.18 -6.11 2.92
C ASN A 52 -6.73 -6.41 1.48
N GLY A 53 -5.43 -6.64 1.26
CA GLY A 53 -4.90 -6.92 -0.08
C GLY A 53 -4.59 -5.68 -0.91
N MET A 54 -4.83 -4.50 -0.36
CA MET A 54 -4.58 -3.22 -1.01
C MET A 54 -3.46 -2.44 -0.35
N LEU A 55 -2.60 -1.84 -1.16
CA LEU A 55 -1.63 -0.86 -0.70
C LEU A 55 -2.15 0.56 -1.02
N TYR A 56 -2.20 1.41 0.00
CA TYR A 56 -2.47 2.84 -0.13
C TYR A 56 -1.16 3.59 0.07
N ALA A 57 -0.72 4.31 -0.96
CA ALA A 57 0.44 5.19 -0.85
C ALA A 57 -0.02 6.64 -0.78
N LEU A 58 0.50 7.38 0.20
CA LEU A 58 0.16 8.78 0.40
C LEU A 58 1.34 9.67 0.05
N ASP A 59 1.06 10.76 -0.64
CA ASP A 59 2.07 11.78 -0.92
C ASP A 59 2.01 12.96 0.05
N VAL A 60 3.00 13.84 -0.02
CA VAL A 60 3.10 15.06 0.81
C VAL A 60 1.93 16.04 0.60
N ASN A 61 1.18 15.93 -0.50
CA ASN A 61 -0.01 16.73 -0.79
C ASN A 61 -1.31 16.05 -0.31
N ARG A 62 -1.20 14.93 0.42
CA ARG A 62 -2.32 14.09 0.90
C ARG A 62 -3.14 13.46 -0.23
N ARG A 63 -2.56 13.29 -1.41
CA ARG A 63 -3.14 12.46 -2.47
C ARG A 63 -2.93 11.00 -2.12
N VAL A 64 -3.90 10.15 -2.45
CA VAL A 64 -3.85 8.71 -2.18
C VAL A 64 -3.79 7.98 -3.50
N LEU A 65 -2.82 7.09 -3.63
CA LEU A 65 -2.72 6.15 -4.74
C LEU A 65 -3.11 4.76 -4.23
N GLU A 66 -4.10 4.15 -4.86
CA GLU A 66 -4.50 2.76 -4.57
C GLU A 66 -3.77 1.81 -5.51
N ILE A 67 -3.06 0.85 -4.93
CA ILE A 67 -2.13 -0.03 -5.63
C ILE A 67 -2.50 -1.47 -5.34
N PHE A 68 -3.03 -2.15 -6.36
CA PHE A 68 -3.28 -3.56 -6.30
C PHE A 68 -1.98 -4.33 -6.48
N GLU A 69 -1.88 -5.48 -5.82
CA GLU A 69 -0.68 -6.32 -5.90
C GLU A 69 -0.32 -6.74 -7.34
N ILE A 70 -1.33 -6.87 -8.21
CA ILE A 70 -1.17 -7.21 -9.63
C ILE A 70 -0.57 -6.05 -10.44
N ASP A 71 -0.78 -4.80 -10.01
CA ASP A 71 -0.39 -3.60 -10.75
C ASP A 71 1.07 -3.18 -10.49
N LEU A 72 1.72 -3.79 -9.51
CA LEU A 72 3.12 -3.51 -9.17
C LEU A 72 4.08 -3.70 -10.36
N LYS A 73 3.70 -4.46 -11.39
CA LYS A 73 4.52 -4.69 -12.59
C LYS A 73 4.30 -3.66 -13.73
N GLY A 74 3.79 -2.47 -13.41
CA GLY A 74 3.54 -1.40 -14.38
C GLY A 74 2.10 -1.35 -14.87
N GLY A 75 1.15 -1.72 -14.01
CA GLY A 75 -0.28 -1.47 -14.21
C GLY A 75 -0.61 0.01 -14.04
N SER A 76 -1.84 0.39 -14.41
CA SER A 76 -2.36 1.73 -14.16
C SER A 76 -2.67 1.89 -12.67
N HIS A 77 -1.99 2.81 -12.00
CA HIS A 77 -2.36 3.25 -10.65
C HIS A 77 -3.22 4.51 -10.79
N GLU A 78 -4.34 4.58 -10.08
CA GLU A 78 -5.26 5.71 -10.13
C GLU A 78 -5.26 6.48 -8.80
N GLU A 79 -5.16 7.80 -8.88
CA GLU A 79 -5.40 8.66 -7.73
C GLU A 79 -6.84 8.44 -7.25
N VAL A 80 -6.99 8.19 -5.95
CA VAL A 80 -8.29 7.95 -5.35
C VAL A 80 -8.83 9.25 -4.77
N GLU A 81 -9.89 9.75 -5.39
CA GLU A 81 -10.68 10.87 -4.86
C GLU A 81 -11.66 10.44 -3.76
N ASN A 82 -11.99 9.14 -3.69
CA ASN A 82 -12.97 8.61 -2.75
C ASN A 82 -12.63 7.21 -2.22
N LEU A 83 -12.29 7.13 -0.94
CA LEU A 83 -11.95 5.89 -0.22
C LEU A 83 -13.18 5.05 0.15
N GLY A 84 -14.38 5.45 -0.24
CA GLY A 84 -15.62 4.75 0.06
C GLY A 84 -15.90 4.73 1.56
N ASN A 85 -16.11 3.54 2.12
CA ASN A 85 -16.36 3.35 3.56
C ASN A 85 -15.07 3.31 4.39
N LYS A 86 -13.89 3.57 3.81
CA LYS A 86 -12.62 3.54 4.54
C LYS A 86 -12.26 4.88 5.16
N ALA A 87 -11.47 4.82 6.21
CA ALA A 87 -10.78 5.95 6.81
C ALA A 87 -9.30 5.60 7.02
N LEU A 88 -8.41 6.52 6.67
CA LEU A 88 -6.97 6.38 6.86
C LEU A 88 -6.54 7.20 8.09
N PHE A 89 -5.70 6.62 8.93
CA PHE A 89 -5.10 7.26 10.10
C PHE A 89 -3.59 7.30 9.90
N LEU A 90 -3.06 8.51 9.82
CA LEU A 90 -1.63 8.80 9.71
C LEU A 90 -1.11 9.07 11.12
N GLY A 91 -0.22 8.23 11.60
CA GLY A 91 0.42 8.39 12.89
C GLY A 91 1.91 8.67 12.74
N HIS A 92 2.53 9.17 13.81
CA HIS A 92 3.99 9.36 13.84
C HIS A 92 4.74 8.01 13.78
N ASP A 93 4.21 6.99 14.46
CA ASP A 93 4.87 5.68 14.59
C ASP A 93 4.24 4.59 13.74
N ALA A 94 2.93 4.71 13.47
CA ALA A 94 2.18 3.72 12.72
C ALA A 94 0.96 4.37 12.07
N SER A 95 0.70 3.95 10.84
CA SER A 95 -0.46 4.35 10.08
C SER A 95 -1.29 3.13 9.72
N PHE A 96 -2.60 3.30 9.68
CA PHE A 96 -3.53 2.20 9.46
C PHE A 96 -4.80 2.65 8.75
N CYS A 97 -5.46 1.69 8.12
CA CYS A 97 -6.75 1.84 7.46
C CYS A 97 -7.80 1.05 8.22
N ILE A 98 -9.00 1.62 8.34
CA ILE A 98 -10.17 0.92 8.86
C ILE A 98 -11.32 1.00 7.85
N GLU A 99 -12.06 -0.09 7.73
CA GLU A 99 -13.36 -0.11 7.06
C GLU A 99 -14.47 0.19 8.06
N LEU A 100 -15.31 1.15 7.72
CA LEU A 100 -16.40 1.60 8.55
C LEU A 100 -17.70 0.89 8.16
N SER A 101 -18.48 0.60 9.18
CA SER A 101 -19.86 0.13 9.11
C SER A 101 -20.81 1.26 9.55
N THR A 102 -22.12 1.05 9.43
CA THR A 102 -23.15 2.02 9.81
C THR A 102 -23.12 2.46 11.27
N TRP A 103 -22.37 1.75 12.13
CA TRP A 103 -22.32 1.97 13.57
C TRP A 103 -21.08 2.74 14.03
N ASN A 104 -20.22 3.16 13.10
CA ASN A 104 -19.01 3.90 13.45
C ASN A 104 -19.31 5.41 13.60
N GLU A 105 -18.76 6.05 14.64
CA GLU A 105 -18.82 7.50 14.83
C GLU A 105 -17.81 8.26 13.95
N ILE A 106 -16.94 7.54 13.26
CA ILE A 106 -15.89 8.09 12.40
C ILE A 106 -16.51 8.38 11.02
N LYS A 107 -16.14 9.52 10.44
CA LYS A 107 -16.57 9.88 9.08
C LYS A 107 -15.80 9.04 8.04
N PRO A 108 -16.49 8.34 7.12
CA PRO A 108 -15.86 7.64 6.00
C PRO A 108 -15.27 8.61 4.98
N ASN A 109 -14.42 8.11 4.10
CA ASN A 109 -13.73 8.87 3.08
C ASN A 109 -12.96 10.07 3.67
N CYS A 110 -12.18 9.82 4.72
CA CYS A 110 -11.40 10.83 5.42
C CYS A 110 -10.00 10.31 5.74
N ILE A 111 -9.03 11.23 5.76
CA ILE A 111 -7.64 11.00 6.17
C ILE A 111 -7.41 11.81 7.45
N PHE A 112 -7.17 11.11 8.55
CA PHE A 112 -6.83 11.68 9.85
C PHE A 112 -5.31 11.67 10.01
N GLY A 113 -4.73 12.71 10.57
CA GLY A 113 -3.28 12.85 10.78
C GLY A 113 -2.96 14.08 11.59
#